data_AF-A0A0K9P7I2-F1
#
_entry.id   AF-A0A0K9P7I2-F1
#
_cell.length_a   1.000
_cell.length_b   1.000
_cell.length_c   1.000
_cell.angle_alpha   90.00
_cell.angle_beta   90.00
_cell.angle_gamma   90.00
#
_symmetry.space_group_name_H-M   'P 1'
#
loop_
_entity.id
_entity.type
_entity.pdbx_description
1 polymer ?
#
loop_
_entity_poly.entity_id
_entity_poly.type
_entity_poly.pdbx_seq_one_letter_code
_entity_poly.pdbx_strand_id
1 'polypeptide(L)'
;MEIDKAVRECSDRRLQTKYKNAVYVIERSFILYSFEEVAFSFNGGKDSTVLLHLLRAGYFLHKKNCCDGKPADSEKRCPIRTIYFENSRAFPEIDSFTYKMAKVYELQLDIISLDFKSGLEDLARKKPIKAIFIGTRIGDPNAVGQEQFSPSSTGWPPFMRVNPILDWSYRDVWAFLITCKVPYCSLYDQGYTSIGSIHDTTPNELLRVTDSSNKAEQFKPAYQLSDGRLERAGRRKKTPLISDGADVVVNGVKSSPQPNRSLVASIIGVGDEILYGTFEHHLIISLCKKLHSIGWKVTHNAIVRNDIDSVAEEVELRKSTNDLVILIGGVGPLHSDVTVAGVAKSFDVRLAPDEEFEEHLRHLNGIQFTGDRNEMALLPEGITELLHHEMLPVPLIKCRNVIILSATNIEELNAQWGCLLELPETLLIQLSPFISKHLSTLITDMEISTSLQNLCLRFPDVCIAGHRKSREGPLIISFVGKDIARIEAASLDLSQNFKDGTFTETNCE
;
A
#
# COMPACT_ATOMS: atom_id res chain seq x y z
N MET A 1 34.06 9.46 -10.04
CA MET A 1 34.41 9.35 -11.48
C MET A 1 33.72 8.17 -12.16
N GLU A 2 34.02 6.92 -11.79
CA GLU A 2 33.45 5.71 -12.45
C GLU A 2 31.92 5.64 -12.40
N ILE A 3 31.33 5.87 -11.22
CA ILE A 3 29.88 5.85 -11.01
C ILE A 3 29.19 6.96 -11.80
N ASP A 4 29.70 8.19 -11.69
CA ASP A 4 29.15 9.35 -12.41
C ASP A 4 29.16 9.12 -13.92
N LYS A 5 30.24 8.54 -14.45
CA LYS A 5 30.34 8.18 -15.86
C LYS A 5 29.34 7.08 -16.22
N ALA A 6 29.31 5.98 -15.48
CA ALA A 6 28.42 4.83 -15.76
C ALA A 6 26.94 5.23 -15.77
N VAL A 7 26.51 6.08 -14.83
CA VAL A 7 25.12 6.56 -14.78
C VAL A 7 24.83 7.55 -15.91
N ARG A 8 25.76 8.46 -16.25
CA ARG A 8 25.53 9.40 -17.36
C ARG A 8 25.47 8.72 -18.73
N GLU A 9 26.20 7.63 -18.91
CA GLU A 9 26.24 6.86 -20.15
C GLU A 9 25.11 5.81 -20.25
N CYS A 10 24.37 5.55 -19.18
CA CYS A 10 23.27 4.57 -19.22
C CYS A 10 22.05 5.13 -19.95
N SER A 11 21.23 4.26 -20.53
CA SER A 11 19.97 4.64 -21.19
C SER A 11 18.80 4.82 -20.22
N ASP A 12 18.96 4.42 -18.95
CA ASP A 12 17.92 4.48 -17.93
C ASP A 12 17.77 5.90 -17.38
N ARG A 13 16.80 6.65 -17.91
CA ARG A 13 16.49 8.03 -17.48
C ARG A 13 16.07 8.10 -16.01
N ARG A 14 15.34 7.10 -15.51
CA ARG A 14 14.89 7.07 -14.12
C ARG A 14 16.10 6.99 -13.19
N LEU A 15 17.03 6.08 -13.48
CA LEU A 15 18.27 5.95 -12.73
C LEU A 15 19.10 7.24 -12.76
N GLN A 16 19.19 7.91 -13.92
CA GLN A 16 19.87 9.20 -14.03
C GLN A 16 19.24 10.27 -13.13
N THR A 17 17.91 10.39 -13.11
CA THR A 17 17.20 11.34 -12.25
C THR A 17 17.40 11.01 -10.76
N LYS A 18 17.25 9.73 -10.37
CA LYS A 18 17.46 9.27 -8.99
C LYS A 18 18.88 9.56 -8.51
N TYR A 19 19.87 9.29 -9.36
CA TYR A 19 21.28 9.61 -9.10
C TYR A 19 21.52 11.11 -8.92
N LYS A 20 21.02 11.96 -9.82
CA LYS A 20 21.17 13.42 -9.72
C LYS A 20 20.59 13.95 -8.41
N ASN A 21 19.40 13.49 -8.02
CA ASN A 21 18.77 13.88 -6.77
C ASN A 21 19.59 13.45 -5.55
N ALA A 22 20.09 12.22 -5.53
CA ALA A 22 20.92 11.73 -4.43
C ALA A 22 22.25 12.51 -4.31
N VAL A 23 22.92 12.77 -5.44
CA VAL A 23 24.13 13.61 -5.49
C VAL A 23 23.84 15.02 -4.99
N TYR A 24 22.72 15.62 -5.39
CA TYR A 24 22.32 16.94 -4.91
C TYR A 24 22.17 16.97 -3.38
N VAL A 25 21.51 15.98 -2.78
CA VAL A 25 21.39 15.88 -1.30
C VAL A 25 22.76 15.78 -0.64
N ILE A 26 23.68 14.99 -1.21
CA ILE A 26 25.04 14.81 -0.71
C ILE A 26 25.83 16.12 -0.79
N GLU A 27 25.82 16.81 -1.94
CA GLU A 27 26.50 18.10 -2.12
C GLU A 27 25.93 19.16 -1.18
N ARG A 28 24.61 19.20 -0.99
CA ARG A 28 23.95 20.08 -0.02
C ARG A 28 24.43 19.82 1.41
N SER A 29 24.61 18.55 1.78
CA SER A 29 25.16 18.20 3.10
C SER A 29 26.61 18.70 3.28
N PHE A 30 27.46 18.57 2.26
CA PHE A 30 28.85 19.09 2.32
C PHE A 30 28.94 20.62 2.34
N ILE A 31 27.91 21.32 1.88
CA ILE A 31 27.81 22.79 2.03
C ILE A 31 27.42 23.17 3.47
N LEU A 32 26.57 22.37 4.12
CA LEU A 32 26.03 22.65 5.45
C LEU A 32 26.95 22.23 6.60
N TYR A 33 27.76 21.19 6.39
CA TYR A 33 28.60 20.58 7.43
C TYR A 33 30.02 20.38 6.92
N SER A 34 31.00 20.60 7.78
CA SER A 34 32.39 20.28 7.46
C SER A 34 32.60 18.75 7.40
N PHE A 35 33.60 18.28 6.66
CA PHE A 35 33.86 16.84 6.52
C PHE A 35 34.11 16.11 7.85
N GLU A 36 34.63 16.81 8.86
CA GLU A 36 34.88 16.24 10.19
C GLU A 36 33.60 16.05 11.02
N GLU A 37 32.55 16.81 10.72
CA GLU A 37 31.25 16.76 11.40
C GLU A 37 30.27 15.77 10.77
N VAL A 38 30.67 15.16 9.64
CA VAL A 38 29.85 14.25 8.86
C VAL A 38 30.33 12.83 9.02
N ALA A 39 29.41 11.92 9.30
CA ALA A 39 29.65 10.49 9.32
C ALA A 39 28.77 9.75 8.32
N PHE A 40 29.15 8.52 8.01
CA PHE A 40 28.41 7.60 7.15
C PHE A 40 28.17 6.29 7.88
N SER A 41 26.91 5.87 8.02
CA SER A 41 26.59 4.56 8.59
C SER A 41 26.61 3.50 7.50
N PHE A 42 27.59 2.61 7.56
CA PHE A 42 27.78 1.53 6.60
C PHE A 42 27.50 0.19 7.27
N ASN A 43 26.72 -0.69 6.64
CA ASN A 43 26.36 -2.00 7.20
C ASN A 43 26.57 -3.17 6.24
N GLY A 44 27.25 -2.94 5.11
CA GLY A 44 27.49 -3.96 4.07
C GLY A 44 26.27 -4.40 3.27
N GLY A 45 25.07 -3.98 3.64
CA GLY A 45 23.85 -4.23 2.87
C GLY A 45 23.84 -3.46 1.54
N LYS A 46 22.96 -3.86 0.63
CA LYS A 46 22.81 -3.26 -0.71
C LYS A 46 22.60 -1.75 -0.66
N ASP A 47 21.75 -1.26 0.25
CA ASP A 47 21.35 0.14 0.31
C ASP A 47 22.50 1.04 0.80
N SER A 48 23.21 0.62 1.85
CA SER A 48 24.40 1.34 2.33
C SER A 48 25.57 1.23 1.35
N THR A 49 25.66 0.14 0.58
CA THR A 49 26.65 -0.01 -0.50
C THR A 49 26.38 0.97 -1.65
N VAL A 50 25.13 1.14 -2.08
CA VAL A 50 24.74 2.19 -3.02
C VAL A 50 25.15 3.56 -2.47
N LEU A 51 24.81 3.85 -1.22
CA LEU A 51 25.13 5.13 -0.58
C LEU A 51 26.63 5.40 -0.49
N LEU A 52 27.47 4.40 -0.19
CA LEU A 52 28.93 4.52 -0.21
C LEU A 52 29.42 5.02 -1.57
N HIS A 53 28.92 4.43 -2.65
CA HIS A 53 29.33 4.78 -4.00
C HIS A 53 28.78 6.15 -4.45
N LEU A 54 27.57 6.51 -4.02
CA LEU A 54 27.01 7.85 -4.21
C LEU A 54 27.82 8.91 -3.44
N LEU A 55 28.24 8.64 -2.21
CA LEU A 55 29.09 9.55 -1.43
C LEU A 55 30.45 9.79 -2.09
N ARG A 56 31.09 8.73 -2.61
CA ARG A 56 32.32 8.86 -3.40
C ARG A 56 32.10 9.71 -4.65
N ALA A 57 30.98 9.54 -5.36
CA ALA A 57 30.64 10.32 -6.54
C ALA A 57 30.35 11.80 -6.19
N GLY A 58 29.53 12.05 -5.18
CA GLY A 58 29.20 13.39 -4.69
C GLY A 58 30.41 14.14 -4.17
N TYR A 59 31.32 13.47 -3.45
CA TYR A 59 32.58 14.07 -2.99
C TYR A 59 33.47 14.49 -4.16
N PHE A 60 33.59 13.62 -5.17
CA PHE A 60 34.36 13.92 -6.39
C PHE A 60 33.78 15.15 -7.13
N LEU A 61 32.46 15.21 -7.27
CA LEU A 61 31.78 16.34 -7.94
C LEU A 61 31.90 17.63 -7.13
N HIS A 62 31.68 17.57 -5.81
CA HIS A 62 31.85 18.71 -4.92
C HIS A 62 33.26 19.29 -5.00
N LYS A 63 34.30 18.45 -4.94
CA LYS A 63 35.69 18.92 -5.08
C LYS A 63 35.97 19.55 -6.44
N LYS A 64 35.44 18.97 -7.52
CA LYS A 64 35.59 19.52 -8.86
C LYS A 64 34.95 20.92 -8.97
N ASN A 65 33.86 21.16 -8.26
CA ASN A 65 33.16 22.44 -8.25
C ASN A 65 33.83 23.48 -7.33
N CYS A 66 34.49 23.05 -6.24
CA CYS A 66 35.10 23.95 -5.25
C CYS A 66 36.59 24.26 -5.47
N CYS A 67 37.32 23.51 -6.29
CA CYS A 67 38.76 23.71 -6.54
C CYS A 67 39.03 23.90 -8.04
N ASP A 68 39.75 24.96 -8.43
CA ASP A 68 40.17 25.29 -9.81
C ASP A 68 41.02 24.19 -10.47
N GLY A 69 40.39 23.09 -10.89
CA GLY A 69 40.90 22.14 -11.87
C GLY A 69 42.15 21.32 -11.47
N LYS A 70 42.69 21.42 -10.26
CA LYS A 70 43.81 20.56 -9.84
C LYS A 70 43.30 19.15 -9.53
N PRO A 71 43.78 18.10 -10.24
CA PRO A 71 43.38 16.73 -9.96
C PRO A 71 43.84 16.37 -8.55
N ALA A 72 42.90 15.97 -7.69
CA ALA A 72 43.22 15.53 -6.35
C ALA A 72 43.88 14.14 -6.42
N ASP A 73 45.12 14.03 -5.93
CA ASP A 73 45.99 12.84 -5.93
C ASP A 73 45.47 11.63 -5.12
N SER A 74 44.18 11.56 -4.78
CA SER A 74 43.59 10.35 -4.19
C SER A 74 42.11 10.20 -4.53
N GLU A 75 41.80 9.80 -5.77
CA GLU A 75 40.43 9.46 -6.21
C GLU A 75 39.76 8.35 -5.37
N LYS A 76 40.55 7.60 -4.59
CA LYS A 76 40.08 6.51 -3.73
C LYS A 76 39.61 6.96 -2.35
N ARG A 77 40.13 8.06 -1.83
CA ARG A 77 39.94 8.44 -0.41
C ARG A 77 38.84 9.48 -0.27
N CYS A 78 37.66 9.03 0.18
CA CYS A 78 36.62 9.92 0.68
C CYS A 78 36.85 10.10 2.20
N PRO A 79 37.17 11.30 2.70
CA PRO A 79 37.57 11.51 4.10
C PRO A 79 36.38 11.50 5.07
N ILE A 80 35.32 10.75 4.76
CA ILE A 80 34.13 10.65 5.59
C ILE A 80 34.34 9.54 6.60
N ARG A 81 34.15 9.89 7.87
CA ARG A 81 34.14 8.95 8.97
C ARG A 81 33.05 7.91 8.75
N THR A 82 33.42 6.64 8.67
CA THR A 82 32.47 5.54 8.44
C THR A 82 32.25 4.79 9.74
N ILE A 83 30.99 4.59 10.11
CA ILE A 83 30.59 3.93 11.35
C ILE A 83 30.01 2.56 10.99
N TYR A 84 30.53 1.52 11.62
CA TYR A 84 29.99 0.17 11.55
C TYR A 84 29.63 -0.36 12.94
N PHE A 85 28.40 -0.83 13.09
CA PHE A 85 27.93 -1.49 14.31
C PHE A 85 28.07 -3.00 14.13
N GLU A 86 29.08 -3.58 14.76
CA GLU A 86 29.34 -5.00 14.71
C GLU A 86 28.33 -5.74 15.60
N ASN A 87 27.79 -6.84 15.09
CA ASN A 87 26.78 -7.63 15.77
C ASN A 87 27.10 -9.11 15.60
N SER A 88 27.21 -9.85 16.71
CA SER A 88 27.46 -11.31 16.68
C SER A 88 26.38 -12.13 15.97
N ARG A 89 25.21 -11.53 15.71
CA ARG A 89 24.10 -12.12 14.96
C ARG A 89 24.08 -11.74 13.48
N ALA A 90 25.07 -10.99 13.00
CA ALA A 90 25.21 -10.67 11.58
C ALA A 90 25.70 -11.90 10.80
N PHE A 91 25.43 -11.91 9.50
CA PHE A 91 26.00 -12.93 8.61
C PHE A 91 27.50 -12.67 8.41
N PRO A 92 28.37 -13.69 8.53
CA PRO A 92 29.81 -13.53 8.30
C PRO A 92 30.16 -12.95 6.92
N GLU A 93 29.34 -13.23 5.90
CA GLU A 93 29.49 -12.69 4.55
C GLU A 93 29.31 -11.16 4.52
N ILE A 94 28.41 -10.61 5.33
CA ILE A 94 28.22 -9.15 5.45
C ILE A 94 29.41 -8.51 6.16
N ASP A 95 29.89 -9.10 7.25
CA ASP A 95 31.10 -8.62 7.94
C ASP A 95 32.30 -8.63 6.99
N SER A 96 32.55 -9.77 6.33
CA SER A 96 33.63 -9.93 5.37
C SER A 96 33.55 -8.92 4.23
N PHE A 97 32.34 -8.72 3.68
CA PHE A 97 32.11 -7.73 2.64
C PHE A 97 32.38 -6.30 3.14
N THR A 98 31.90 -5.94 4.32
CA THR A 98 32.09 -4.62 4.94
C THR A 98 33.57 -4.31 5.13
N TYR A 99 34.32 -5.24 5.73
CA TYR A 99 35.76 -5.09 5.93
C TYR A 99 36.54 -5.02 4.62
N LYS A 100 36.14 -5.81 3.62
CA LYS A 100 36.72 -5.76 2.28
C LYS A 100 36.50 -4.39 1.64
N MET A 101 35.29 -3.83 1.68
CA MET A 101 34.99 -2.51 1.11
C MET A 101 35.72 -1.38 1.85
N ALA A 102 35.78 -1.45 3.19
CA ALA A 102 36.55 -0.51 3.98
C ALA A 102 38.04 -0.49 3.60
N LYS A 103 38.63 -1.68 3.35
CA LYS A 103 40.02 -1.79 2.89
C LYS A 103 40.21 -1.29 1.44
N VAL A 104 39.32 -1.69 0.52
CA VAL A 104 39.42 -1.33 -0.91
C VAL A 104 39.33 0.17 -1.13
N TYR A 105 38.48 0.86 -0.37
CA TYR A 105 38.26 2.31 -0.48
C TYR A 105 38.93 3.14 0.61
N GLU A 106 39.82 2.52 1.41
CA GLU A 106 40.57 3.19 2.48
C GLU A 106 39.67 4.02 3.42
N LEU A 107 38.52 3.45 3.81
CA LEU A 107 37.54 4.12 4.67
C LEU A 107 38.09 4.26 6.09
N GLN A 108 37.84 5.42 6.71
CA GLN A 108 38.08 5.60 8.15
C GLN A 108 36.96 4.90 8.93
N LEU A 109 37.09 3.58 9.12
CA LEU A 109 36.07 2.73 9.75
C LEU A 109 36.21 2.72 11.27
N ASP A 110 35.20 3.24 11.98
CA ASP A 110 35.03 3.05 13.41
C ASP A 110 34.08 1.88 13.66
N ILE A 111 34.61 0.82 14.27
CA ILE A 111 33.84 -0.38 14.64
C ILE A 111 33.31 -0.21 16.06
N ILE A 112 32.01 -0.41 16.23
CA ILE A 112 31.31 -0.26 17.50
C ILE A 112 30.64 -1.58 17.86
N SER A 113 30.99 -2.13 19.02
CA SER A 113 30.39 -3.36 19.57
C SER A 113 29.35 -3.09 20.67
N LEU A 114 29.03 -1.82 20.93
CA LEU A 114 27.95 -1.38 21.82
C LEU A 114 26.60 -1.36 21.08
N ASP A 115 25.51 -1.21 21.82
CA ASP A 115 24.22 -0.92 21.20
C ASP A 115 24.24 0.44 20.47
N PHE A 116 23.30 0.63 19.54
CA PHE A 116 23.26 1.80 18.68
C PHE A 116 23.28 3.13 19.44
N LYS A 117 22.53 3.24 20.54
CA LYS A 117 22.39 4.50 21.26
C LYS A 117 23.68 4.81 22.01
N SER A 118 24.16 3.89 22.84
CA SER A 118 25.39 4.09 23.60
C SER A 118 26.61 4.25 22.68
N GLY A 119 26.65 3.53 21.56
CA GLY A 119 27.67 3.70 20.53
C GLY A 119 27.71 5.10 19.92
N LEU A 120 26.54 5.65 19.56
CA LEU A 120 26.45 7.03 19.05
C LEU A 120 26.78 8.07 20.11
N GLU A 121 26.36 7.88 21.36
CA GLU A 121 26.71 8.76 22.48
C GLU A 121 28.24 8.81 22.69
N ASP A 122 28.90 7.65 22.65
CA ASP A 122 30.35 7.52 22.77
C ASP A 122 31.09 8.20 21.59
N LEU A 123 30.58 8.02 20.37
CA LEU A 123 31.13 8.66 19.18
C LEU A 123 31.04 10.19 19.28
N ALA A 124 29.88 10.71 19.69
CA ALA A 124 29.61 12.13 19.79
C ALA A 124 30.47 12.81 20.88
N ARG A 125 30.78 12.11 21.97
CA ARG A 125 31.72 12.60 23.00
C ARG A 125 33.16 12.71 22.50
N LYS A 126 33.61 11.78 21.65
CA LYS A 126 35.00 11.76 21.13
C LYS A 126 35.24 12.81 20.06
N LYS A 127 34.30 12.99 19.14
CA LYS A 127 34.33 14.00 18.08
C LYS A 127 32.90 14.44 17.75
N PRO A 128 32.64 15.74 17.56
CA PRO A 128 31.30 16.22 17.27
C PRO A 128 30.84 15.69 15.90
N ILE A 129 29.77 14.89 15.89
CA ILE A 129 29.05 14.49 14.68
C ILE A 129 27.77 15.31 14.62
N LYS A 130 27.58 16.08 13.55
CA LYS A 130 26.36 16.87 13.32
C LYS A 130 25.43 16.23 12.29
N ALA A 131 25.97 15.46 11.36
CA ALA A 131 25.19 14.80 10.32
C ALA A 131 25.66 13.37 10.08
N ILE A 132 24.71 12.45 9.86
CA ILE A 132 24.98 11.05 9.55
C ILE A 132 24.24 10.68 8.27
N PHE A 133 24.98 10.26 7.26
CA PHE A 133 24.43 9.66 6.05
C PHE A 133 23.94 8.24 6.35
N ILE A 134 22.69 7.95 6.01
CA ILE A 134 22.03 6.66 6.25
C ILE A 134 21.36 6.17 4.97
N GLY A 135 21.57 4.89 4.64
CA GLY A 135 20.97 4.23 3.47
C GLY A 135 19.53 3.79 3.69
N THR A 136 18.68 4.64 4.28
CA THR A 136 17.26 4.35 4.52
C THR A 136 16.43 4.67 3.29
N ARG A 137 15.46 3.81 2.94
CA ARG A 137 14.45 4.04 1.89
C ARG A 137 13.04 4.23 2.47
N ILE A 138 12.16 4.82 1.68
CA ILE A 138 10.75 5.16 2.00
C ILE A 138 10.03 3.97 2.65
N GLY A 139 10.20 2.77 2.09
CA GLY A 139 9.54 1.53 2.52
C GLY A 139 10.23 0.79 3.67
N ASP A 140 11.29 1.34 4.27
CA ASP A 140 11.89 0.73 5.46
C ASP A 140 11.04 1.00 6.72
N PRO A 141 10.93 0.05 7.68
CA PRO A 141 10.05 0.18 8.85
C PRO A 141 10.25 1.43 9.70
N ASN A 142 11.47 2.01 9.67
CA ASN A 142 11.83 3.17 10.47
C ASN A 142 11.77 4.48 9.67
N ALA A 143 11.35 4.46 8.41
CA ALA A 143 11.38 5.60 7.50
C ALA A 143 10.09 6.44 7.49
N VAL A 144 9.05 5.99 8.19
CA VAL A 144 7.77 6.71 8.31
C VAL A 144 8.01 8.11 8.85
N GLY A 145 7.50 9.12 8.13
CA GLY A 145 7.65 10.53 8.48
C GLY A 145 9.07 11.11 8.32
N GLN A 146 10.03 10.35 7.78
CA GLN A 146 11.36 10.89 7.47
C GLN A 146 11.36 11.63 6.13
N GLU A 147 12.21 12.66 6.06
CA GLU A 147 12.58 13.41 4.86
C GLU A 147 14.07 13.18 4.52
N GLN A 148 14.54 13.78 3.42
CA GLN A 148 15.95 13.69 3.01
C GLN A 148 16.90 14.23 4.08
N PHE A 149 16.46 15.22 4.86
CA PHE A 149 17.12 15.71 6.06
C PHE A 149 16.14 15.61 7.21
N SER A 150 16.48 14.85 8.26
CA SER A 150 15.59 14.69 9.41
C SER A 150 16.36 14.66 10.72
N PRO A 151 15.95 15.42 11.75
CA PRO A 151 16.60 15.36 13.05
C PRO A 151 16.45 13.97 13.67
N SER A 152 17.48 13.53 14.40
CA SER A 152 17.43 12.36 15.27
C SER A 152 16.17 12.36 16.14
N SER A 153 15.60 11.18 16.40
CA SER A 153 14.36 11.07 17.16
C SER A 153 14.58 11.45 18.63
N THR A 154 13.53 11.90 19.31
CA THR A 154 13.59 12.22 20.75
C THR A 154 14.17 11.07 21.56
N GLY A 155 15.14 11.37 22.43
CA GLY A 155 15.83 10.37 23.25
C GLY A 155 17.08 9.74 22.60
N TRP A 156 17.39 10.06 21.35
CA TRP A 156 18.67 9.77 20.70
C TRP A 156 19.62 10.99 20.79
N PRO A 157 20.95 10.79 20.64
CA PRO A 157 21.89 11.90 20.50
C PRO A 157 21.46 12.84 19.36
N PRO A 158 21.61 14.16 19.52
CA PRO A 158 21.20 15.12 18.51
C PRO A 158 22.12 15.08 17.29
N PHE A 159 21.59 14.67 16.14
CA PHE A 159 22.25 14.78 14.83
C PHE A 159 21.22 14.85 13.70
N MET A 160 21.66 15.31 12.52
CA MET A 160 20.86 15.29 11.30
C MET A 160 21.02 13.95 10.57
N ARG A 161 19.94 13.19 10.40
CA ARG A 161 19.91 12.09 9.43
C ARG A 161 19.89 12.67 8.03
N VAL A 162 20.79 12.20 7.18
CA VAL A 162 20.81 12.54 5.76
C VAL A 162 20.53 11.27 4.97
N ASN A 163 19.41 11.24 4.23
CA ASN A 163 18.91 10.08 3.51
C ASN A 163 18.89 10.34 1.98
N PRO A 164 20.02 10.29 1.27
CA PRO A 164 20.08 10.64 -0.16
C PRO A 164 19.29 9.70 -1.08
N ILE A 165 19.02 8.48 -0.61
CA ILE A 165 18.29 7.45 -1.36
C ILE A 165 16.88 7.22 -0.79
N LEU A 166 16.34 8.16 -0.02
CA LEU A 166 15.06 7.96 0.66
C LEU A 166 13.94 7.60 -0.32
N ASP A 167 13.86 8.26 -1.47
CA ASP A 167 12.84 8.01 -2.48
C ASP A 167 13.21 6.88 -3.46
N TRP A 168 14.31 6.16 -3.22
CA TRP A 168 14.71 5.04 -4.07
C TRP A 168 13.87 3.81 -3.77
N SER A 169 13.57 3.10 -4.83
CA SER A 169 12.78 1.88 -4.84
C SER A 169 13.70 0.64 -4.89
N TYR A 170 13.16 -0.57 -4.75
CA TYR A 170 14.00 -1.79 -4.75
C TYR A 170 14.71 -1.96 -6.09
N ARG A 171 14.00 -1.69 -7.18
CA ARG A 171 14.56 -1.69 -8.54
C ARG A 171 15.61 -0.61 -8.73
N ASP A 172 15.43 0.60 -8.18
CA ASP A 172 16.42 1.67 -8.34
C ASP A 172 17.78 1.26 -7.71
N VAL A 173 17.75 0.61 -6.55
CA VAL A 173 18.95 0.09 -5.87
C VAL A 173 19.67 -0.93 -6.75
N TRP A 174 18.96 -1.91 -7.28
CA TRP A 174 19.56 -2.93 -8.14
C TRP A 174 19.98 -2.40 -9.51
N ALA A 175 19.17 -1.55 -10.14
CA ALA A 175 19.50 -0.89 -11.39
C ALA A 175 20.82 -0.13 -11.26
N PHE A 176 21.02 0.60 -10.15
CA PHE A 176 22.29 1.25 -9.86
C PHE A 176 23.43 0.25 -9.68
N LEU A 177 23.29 -0.76 -8.81
CA LEU A 177 24.36 -1.72 -8.51
C LEU A 177 24.83 -2.46 -9.77
N ILE A 178 23.88 -2.90 -10.60
CA ILE A 178 24.16 -3.64 -11.83
C ILE A 178 24.73 -2.73 -12.92
N THR A 179 24.10 -1.58 -13.19
CA THR A 179 24.56 -0.62 -14.21
C THR A 179 25.97 -0.13 -13.94
N CYS A 180 26.24 0.19 -12.67
CA CYS A 180 27.55 0.69 -12.23
C CYS A 180 28.57 -0.42 -11.96
N LYS A 181 28.20 -1.70 -12.09
CA LYS A 181 29.03 -2.87 -11.78
C LYS A 181 29.65 -2.80 -10.37
N VAL A 182 28.86 -2.34 -9.42
CA VAL A 182 29.27 -2.20 -8.01
C VAL A 182 29.25 -3.57 -7.35
N PRO A 183 30.34 -3.99 -6.67
CA PRO A 183 30.33 -5.24 -5.92
C PRO A 183 29.34 -5.15 -4.75
N TYR A 184 28.61 -6.23 -4.50
CA TYR A 184 27.67 -6.35 -3.38
C TYR A 184 27.88 -7.69 -2.65
N CYS A 185 27.27 -7.85 -1.47
CA CYS A 185 27.39 -9.06 -0.65
C CYS A 185 26.86 -10.31 -1.39
N SER A 186 27.61 -11.42 -1.35
CA SER A 186 27.30 -12.65 -2.08
C SER A 186 26.00 -13.34 -1.65
N LEU A 187 25.45 -13.02 -0.47
CA LEU A 187 24.15 -13.52 -0.04
C LEU A 187 23.02 -13.11 -1.00
N TYR A 188 23.15 -11.94 -1.64
CA TYR A 188 22.17 -11.49 -2.62
C TYR A 188 22.12 -12.39 -3.86
N ASP A 189 23.22 -13.02 -4.26
CA ASP A 189 23.22 -13.99 -5.35
C ASP A 189 22.59 -15.34 -4.95
N GLN A 190 22.41 -15.58 -3.65
CA GLN A 190 21.83 -16.79 -3.06
C GLN A 190 20.33 -16.62 -2.73
N GLY A 191 19.68 -15.58 -3.27
CA GLY A 191 18.24 -15.35 -3.10
C GLY A 191 17.83 -14.57 -1.83
N TYR A 192 18.79 -14.10 -1.02
CA TYR A 192 18.46 -13.20 0.08
C TYR A 192 18.13 -11.82 -0.46
N THR A 193 16.91 -11.31 -0.25
CA THR A 193 16.48 -9.99 -0.74
C THR A 193 16.60 -8.89 0.31
N SER A 194 16.56 -9.26 1.59
CA SER A 194 16.75 -8.39 2.76
C SER A 194 17.62 -9.13 3.78
N ILE A 195 18.67 -8.50 4.31
CA ILE A 195 19.62 -9.13 5.24
C ILE A 195 19.52 -8.50 6.62
N GLY A 196 19.34 -9.30 7.66
CA GLY A 196 19.34 -8.84 9.05
C GLY A 196 20.02 -9.89 9.91
N SER A 197 19.35 -10.49 10.90
CA SER A 197 20.03 -11.47 11.73
C SER A 197 20.01 -12.87 11.12
N ILE A 198 21.05 -13.65 11.41
CA ILE A 198 21.14 -15.07 11.03
C ILE A 198 19.97 -15.93 11.54
N HIS A 199 19.22 -15.44 12.54
CA HIS A 199 18.11 -16.15 13.14
C HIS A 199 16.75 -15.83 12.50
N ASP A 200 16.62 -14.67 11.86
CA ASP A 200 15.35 -14.16 11.33
C ASP A 200 15.33 -14.02 9.81
N THR A 201 16.45 -14.32 9.13
CA THR A 201 16.59 -14.13 7.68
C THR A 201 16.73 -15.47 6.96
N THR A 202 15.89 -15.70 5.96
CA THR A 202 15.97 -16.80 4.99
C THR A 202 15.99 -16.24 3.57
N PRO A 203 16.40 -17.02 2.56
CA PRO A 203 16.20 -16.66 1.16
C PRO A 203 14.72 -16.38 0.86
N ASN A 204 14.45 -15.58 -0.16
CA ASN A 204 13.10 -15.26 -0.59
C ASN A 204 12.52 -16.43 -1.41
N GLU A 205 11.43 -17.04 -0.94
CA GLU A 205 10.81 -18.20 -1.60
C GLU A 205 10.34 -17.91 -3.03
N LEU A 206 10.03 -16.65 -3.36
CA LEU A 206 9.65 -16.25 -4.72
C LEU A 206 10.81 -16.36 -5.73
N LEU A 207 12.04 -16.47 -5.24
CA LEU A 207 13.23 -16.67 -6.05
C LEU A 207 13.63 -18.14 -6.17
N ARG A 208 12.88 -19.06 -5.55
CA ARG A 208 13.19 -20.49 -5.58
C ARG A 208 13.05 -21.06 -7.00
N VAL A 209 14.05 -21.84 -7.41
CA VAL A 209 14.03 -22.59 -8.67
C VAL A 209 13.50 -23.99 -8.41
N THR A 210 12.33 -24.32 -8.95
CA THR A 210 11.72 -25.65 -8.89
C THR A 210 12.26 -26.53 -10.02
N ASP A 211 13.49 -27.02 -9.87
CA ASP A 211 14.04 -28.01 -10.80
C ASP A 211 13.89 -29.43 -10.23
N SER A 212 13.22 -30.31 -10.98
CA SER A 212 12.81 -31.64 -10.50
C SER A 212 13.96 -32.67 -10.43
N SER A 213 15.18 -32.27 -10.80
CA SER A 213 16.35 -33.15 -10.90
C SER A 213 17.47 -32.90 -9.89
N ASN A 214 17.42 -31.82 -9.09
CA ASN A 214 18.52 -31.47 -8.16
C ASN A 214 18.04 -31.42 -6.70
N LYS A 215 18.75 -32.11 -5.79
CA LYS A 215 18.43 -32.16 -4.35
C LYS A 215 18.83 -30.91 -3.56
N ALA A 216 19.52 -29.95 -4.18
CA ALA A 216 19.92 -28.70 -3.55
C ALA A 216 18.92 -27.60 -3.88
N GLU A 217 18.40 -26.91 -2.86
CA GLU A 217 17.55 -25.73 -3.05
C GLU A 217 18.37 -24.63 -3.73
N GLN A 218 17.98 -24.27 -4.97
CA GLN A 218 18.64 -23.22 -5.74
C GLN A 218 17.71 -22.00 -5.80
N PHE A 219 18.28 -20.82 -5.60
CA PHE A 219 17.56 -19.55 -5.67
C PHE A 219 18.16 -18.67 -6.76
N LYS A 220 17.30 -17.88 -7.41
CA LYS A 220 17.69 -16.80 -8.30
C LYS A 220 18.29 -15.64 -7.49
N PRO A 221 19.19 -14.83 -8.08
CA PRO A 221 19.73 -13.64 -7.43
C PRO A 221 18.64 -12.63 -7.06
N ALA A 222 18.89 -11.83 -6.02
CA ALA A 222 17.96 -10.87 -5.44
C ALA A 222 17.43 -9.85 -6.45
N TYR A 223 18.27 -9.38 -7.38
CA TYR A 223 17.86 -8.44 -8.44
C TYR A 223 16.81 -9.02 -9.42
N GLN A 224 16.49 -10.32 -9.35
CA GLN A 224 15.44 -10.95 -10.13
C GLN A 224 14.08 -11.00 -9.41
N LEU A 225 13.97 -10.42 -8.21
CA LEU A 225 12.68 -10.29 -7.52
C LEU A 225 11.80 -9.30 -8.29
N SER A 226 10.64 -9.74 -8.75
CA SER A 226 9.71 -8.93 -9.55
C SER A 226 9.03 -7.83 -8.74
N ASP A 227 8.51 -8.18 -7.55
CA ASP A 227 7.84 -7.25 -6.65
C ASP A 227 8.76 -6.85 -5.48
N GLY A 228 9.24 -5.61 -5.52
CA GLY A 228 10.08 -5.03 -4.47
C GLY A 228 9.41 -4.93 -3.10
N ARG A 229 8.06 -4.91 -3.01
CA ARG A 229 7.33 -4.88 -1.73
C ARG A 229 7.55 -6.17 -0.94
N LEU A 230 7.81 -7.26 -1.65
CA LEU A 230 8.10 -8.58 -1.09
C LEU A 230 9.58 -8.76 -0.75
N GLU A 231 10.38 -7.69 -0.77
CA GLU A 231 11.80 -7.71 -0.38
C GLU A 231 12.03 -8.37 0.98
N ARG A 232 11.11 -8.18 1.94
CA ARG A 232 11.22 -8.71 3.31
C ARG A 232 10.42 -10.00 3.53
N ALA A 233 9.95 -10.67 2.47
CA ALA A 233 9.22 -11.93 2.58
C ALA A 233 10.06 -13.05 3.22
N GLY A 234 11.38 -13.04 3.03
CA GLY A 234 12.33 -13.94 3.71
C GLY A 234 12.60 -13.62 5.19
N ARG A 235 11.72 -12.85 5.86
CA ARG A 235 11.85 -12.55 7.30
C ARG A 235 10.91 -13.42 8.11
N ARG A 236 11.45 -14.14 9.09
CA ARG A 236 10.60 -14.82 10.09
C ARG A 236 9.87 -13.76 10.91
N LYS A 237 8.54 -13.76 10.89
CA LYS A 237 7.73 -12.95 11.81
C LYS A 237 8.12 -13.35 13.24
N LYS A 238 8.56 -12.39 14.06
CA LYS A 238 8.71 -12.63 15.50
C LYS A 238 7.34 -13.03 16.04
N THR A 239 7.17 -14.29 16.43
CA THR A 239 6.08 -14.67 17.33
C THR A 239 6.24 -13.80 18.57
N PRO A 240 5.20 -13.08 19.04
CA PRO A 240 5.30 -12.37 20.30
C PRO A 240 5.69 -13.38 21.38
N LEU A 241 6.79 -13.12 22.09
CA LEU A 241 7.10 -13.84 23.32
C LEU A 241 5.96 -13.53 24.29
N ILE A 242 5.05 -14.48 24.47
CA ILE A 242 4.09 -14.47 25.56
C ILE A 242 4.92 -14.53 26.83
N SER A 243 5.00 -13.41 27.54
CA SER A 243 5.48 -13.39 28.91
C SER A 243 4.49 -14.17 29.77
N ASP A 244 4.97 -15.25 30.39
CA ASP A 244 4.27 -15.96 31.44
C ASP A 244 3.79 -14.98 32.54
N GLY A 245 2.53 -15.12 32.94
CA GLY A 245 2.05 -14.70 34.25
C GLY A 245 1.30 -13.36 34.33
N ALA A 246 0.04 -13.36 33.88
CA ALA A 246 -1.08 -12.79 34.64
C ALA A 246 -2.38 -13.28 34.02
N ASP A 247 -2.98 -14.31 34.64
CA ASP A 247 -4.35 -14.75 34.37
C ASP A 247 -5.32 -13.59 34.56
N VAL A 248 -5.74 -12.98 33.45
CA VAL A 248 -7.02 -12.27 33.38
C VAL A 248 -7.96 -13.19 32.64
N VAL A 249 -8.77 -13.89 33.43
CA VAL A 249 -9.90 -14.69 32.95
C VAL A 249 -10.89 -13.75 32.26
N VAL A 250 -10.73 -13.57 30.95
CA VAL A 250 -11.80 -13.11 30.07
C VAL A 250 -12.40 -14.37 29.48
N ASN A 251 -13.64 -14.66 29.91
CA ASN A 251 -14.45 -15.78 29.46
C ASN A 251 -14.49 -15.87 27.92
N GLY A 252 -13.60 -16.69 27.38
CA GLY A 252 -13.60 -17.09 25.98
C GLY A 252 -14.72 -18.07 25.73
N VAL A 253 -15.89 -17.56 25.35
CA VAL A 253 -16.75 -18.31 24.45
C VAL A 253 -16.04 -18.30 23.11
N LYS A 254 -15.44 -19.44 22.74
CA LYS A 254 -15.13 -19.74 21.34
C LYS A 254 -16.47 -19.72 20.60
N SER A 255 -16.83 -18.58 20.02
CA SER A 255 -17.93 -18.52 19.10
C SER A 255 -17.50 -19.29 17.85
N SER A 256 -18.13 -20.44 17.65
CA SER A 256 -18.32 -20.99 16.32
C SER A 256 -18.82 -19.86 15.38
N PRO A 257 -18.49 -19.89 14.07
CA PRO A 257 -19.01 -18.91 13.14
C PRO A 257 -20.53 -19.03 13.15
N GLN A 258 -21.20 -18.03 13.75
CA GLN A 258 -22.65 -17.96 13.67
C GLN A 258 -23.02 -17.73 12.21
N PRO A 259 -23.90 -18.55 11.62
CA PRO A 259 -24.21 -18.51 10.18
C PRO A 259 -25.02 -17.28 9.73
N ASN A 260 -25.26 -16.29 10.60
CA ASN A 260 -26.19 -15.18 10.36
C ASN A 260 -25.59 -13.76 10.45
N ARG A 261 -24.27 -13.59 10.47
CA ARG A 261 -23.70 -12.22 10.41
C ARG A 261 -23.87 -11.65 8.99
N SER A 262 -24.73 -10.65 8.83
CA SER A 262 -24.83 -9.89 7.59
C SER A 262 -23.59 -9.02 7.44
N LEU A 263 -22.82 -9.23 6.37
CA LEU A 263 -21.72 -8.33 6.01
C LEU A 263 -22.28 -7.03 5.43
N VAL A 264 -21.62 -5.93 5.78
CA VAL A 264 -22.11 -4.58 5.53
C VAL A 264 -21.11 -3.81 4.68
N ALA A 265 -21.59 -3.24 3.57
CA ALA A 265 -20.82 -2.46 2.62
C ALA A 265 -21.28 -1.00 2.55
N SER A 266 -20.33 -0.11 2.24
CA SER A 266 -20.58 1.28 1.84
C SER A 266 -20.04 1.53 0.45
N ILE A 267 -20.74 2.36 -0.34
CA ILE A 267 -20.26 2.80 -1.65
C ILE A 267 -20.07 4.32 -1.63
N ILE A 268 -18.92 4.80 -2.09
CA ILE A 268 -18.60 6.23 -2.17
C ILE A 268 -18.29 6.55 -3.64
N GLY A 269 -19.10 7.41 -4.24
CA GLY A 269 -18.82 8.01 -5.54
C GLY A 269 -18.01 9.30 -5.37
N VAL A 270 -16.94 9.48 -6.13
CA VAL A 270 -16.10 10.67 -6.12
C VAL A 270 -16.24 11.38 -7.46
N GLY A 271 -16.77 12.60 -7.45
CA GLY A 271 -17.00 13.38 -8.68
C GLY A 271 -17.90 14.58 -8.47
N ASP A 272 -17.38 15.79 -8.73
CA ASP A 272 -18.17 17.02 -8.72
C ASP A 272 -19.26 17.02 -9.79
N GLU A 273 -19.00 16.41 -10.95
CA GLU A 273 -19.96 16.23 -12.04
C GLU A 273 -21.20 15.42 -11.65
N ILE A 274 -21.05 14.52 -10.67
CA ILE A 274 -22.16 13.75 -10.10
C ILE A 274 -22.97 14.68 -9.18
N LEU A 275 -22.29 15.48 -8.34
CA LEU A 275 -22.94 16.44 -7.44
C LEU A 275 -23.66 17.56 -8.20
N TYR A 276 -23.13 17.97 -9.36
CA TYR A 276 -23.75 18.96 -10.23
C TYR A 276 -24.90 18.39 -11.07
N GLY A 277 -25.09 17.07 -11.06
CA GLY A 277 -26.12 16.40 -11.86
C GLY A 277 -25.86 16.43 -13.37
N THR A 278 -24.62 16.76 -13.79
CA THR A 278 -24.22 16.72 -15.20
C THR A 278 -23.90 15.31 -15.68
N PHE A 279 -23.78 14.36 -14.75
CA PHE A 279 -23.56 12.95 -15.02
C PHE A 279 -24.46 12.08 -14.12
N GLU A 280 -25.29 11.23 -14.73
CA GLU A 280 -26.12 10.28 -13.98
C GLU A 280 -25.28 9.08 -13.53
N HIS A 281 -25.14 8.90 -12.21
CA HIS A 281 -24.25 7.88 -11.66
C HIS A 281 -24.92 6.50 -11.54
N HIS A 282 -25.22 5.86 -12.68
CA HIS A 282 -25.80 4.50 -12.73
C HIS A 282 -24.89 3.42 -12.12
N LEU A 283 -23.59 3.70 -11.96
CA LEU A 283 -22.60 2.75 -11.44
C LEU A 283 -22.85 2.39 -9.97
N ILE A 284 -23.20 3.35 -9.11
CA ILE A 284 -23.52 3.10 -7.69
C ILE A 284 -24.73 2.17 -7.57
N ILE A 285 -25.78 2.42 -8.37
CA ILE A 285 -26.99 1.59 -8.37
C ILE A 285 -26.66 0.16 -8.82
N SER A 286 -25.84 0.02 -9.86
CA SER A 286 -25.37 -1.29 -10.34
C SER A 286 -24.57 -2.03 -9.26
N LEU A 287 -23.65 -1.34 -8.57
CA LEU A 287 -22.91 -1.89 -7.44
C LEU A 287 -23.81 -2.34 -6.29
N CYS A 288 -24.86 -1.57 -5.97
CA CYS A 288 -25.84 -1.97 -4.95
C CYS A 288 -26.51 -3.30 -5.31
N LYS A 289 -26.99 -3.42 -6.56
CA LYS A 289 -27.62 -4.66 -7.06
C LYS A 289 -26.65 -5.84 -7.01
N LYS A 290 -25.40 -5.62 -7.42
CA LYS A 290 -24.33 -6.62 -7.40
C LYS A 290 -24.00 -7.09 -5.98
N LEU A 291 -23.81 -6.18 -5.02
CA LEU A 291 -23.58 -6.52 -3.62
C LEU A 291 -24.76 -7.29 -3.00
N HIS A 292 -25.99 -6.85 -3.27
CA HIS A 292 -27.19 -7.59 -2.83
C HIS A 292 -27.24 -9.01 -3.41
N SER A 293 -26.84 -9.20 -4.67
CA SER A 293 -26.83 -10.51 -5.32
C SER A 293 -25.83 -11.50 -4.72
N ILE A 294 -24.82 -11.01 -3.99
CA ILE A 294 -23.87 -11.85 -3.25
C ILE A 294 -24.12 -11.83 -1.73
N GLY A 295 -25.28 -11.31 -1.31
CA GLY A 295 -25.75 -11.36 0.08
C GLY A 295 -25.15 -10.30 1.02
N TRP A 296 -24.55 -9.23 0.47
CA TRP A 296 -24.05 -8.08 1.21
C TRP A 296 -25.13 -7.03 1.38
N LYS A 297 -25.20 -6.46 2.59
CA LYS A 297 -26.13 -5.36 2.89
C LYS A 297 -25.42 -4.03 2.64
N VAL A 298 -25.95 -3.22 1.75
CA VAL A 298 -25.48 -1.84 1.56
C VAL A 298 -26.22 -0.95 2.55
N THR A 299 -25.49 -0.34 3.49
CA THR A 299 -26.09 0.54 4.52
C THR A 299 -25.92 2.02 4.21
N HIS A 300 -24.96 2.36 3.35
CA HIS A 300 -24.65 3.74 3.05
C HIS A 300 -24.12 3.89 1.62
N ASN A 301 -24.62 4.93 0.94
CA ASN A 301 -24.09 5.43 -0.32
C ASN A 301 -23.87 6.94 -0.19
N ALA A 302 -22.66 7.41 -0.53
CA ALA A 302 -22.31 8.83 -0.54
C ALA A 302 -21.79 9.24 -1.91
N ILE A 303 -21.95 10.52 -2.22
CA ILE A 303 -21.23 11.18 -3.30
C ILE A 303 -20.44 12.32 -2.66
N VAL A 304 -19.14 12.37 -2.92
CA VAL A 304 -18.23 13.37 -2.36
C VAL A 304 -17.57 14.19 -3.48
N ARG A 305 -17.10 15.39 -3.10
CA ARG A 305 -16.42 16.30 -4.02
C ARG A 305 -15.07 15.75 -4.48
N ASN A 306 -14.56 16.28 -5.58
CA ASN A 306 -13.18 16.06 -6.04
C ASN A 306 -12.17 16.82 -5.15
N ASP A 307 -12.22 16.57 -3.85
CA ASP A 307 -11.39 17.16 -2.81
C ASP A 307 -10.86 16.06 -1.87
N ILE A 308 -9.55 16.10 -1.58
CA ILE A 308 -8.85 15.07 -0.80
C ILE A 308 -9.49 14.93 0.59
N ASP A 309 -9.85 16.05 1.21
CA ASP A 309 -10.37 16.09 2.58
C ASP A 309 -11.78 15.51 2.63
N SER A 310 -12.62 15.88 1.65
CA SER A 310 -13.96 15.34 1.48
C SER A 310 -13.96 13.80 1.31
N VAL A 311 -13.04 13.25 0.50
CA VAL A 311 -12.88 11.79 0.35
C VAL A 311 -12.37 11.16 1.65
N ALA A 312 -11.36 11.76 2.28
CA ALA A 312 -10.74 11.21 3.48
C ALA A 312 -11.71 11.12 4.66
N GLU A 313 -12.54 12.15 4.88
CA GLU A 313 -13.54 12.19 5.95
C GLU A 313 -14.59 11.09 5.80
N GLU A 314 -15.11 10.88 4.58
CA GLU A 314 -16.10 9.84 4.34
C GLU A 314 -15.49 8.43 4.47
N VAL A 315 -14.27 8.23 3.95
CA VAL A 315 -13.57 6.95 4.10
C VAL A 315 -13.26 6.66 5.58
N GLU A 316 -12.84 7.66 6.37
CA GLU A 316 -12.57 7.51 7.81
C GLU A 316 -13.81 7.01 8.56
N LEU A 317 -14.97 7.59 8.25
CA LEU A 317 -16.23 7.23 8.87
C LEU A 317 -16.67 5.80 8.49
N ARG A 318 -16.50 5.42 7.21
CA ARG A 318 -16.97 4.12 6.72
C ARG A 318 -16.02 2.97 6.98
N LYS A 319 -14.70 3.18 6.92
CA LYS A 319 -13.72 2.12 7.14
C LYS A 319 -13.83 1.48 8.53
N SER A 320 -14.32 2.24 9.52
CA SER A 320 -14.49 1.79 10.92
C SER A 320 -15.85 1.14 11.20
N THR A 321 -16.88 1.47 10.41
CA THR A 321 -18.27 1.04 10.64
C THR A 321 -18.74 -0.06 9.68
N ASN A 322 -18.06 -0.27 8.57
CA ASN A 322 -18.41 -1.23 7.53
C ASN A 322 -17.34 -2.30 7.33
N ASP A 323 -17.76 -3.51 6.95
CA ASP A 323 -16.85 -4.61 6.62
C ASP A 323 -16.15 -4.38 5.26
N LEU A 324 -16.77 -3.60 4.35
CA LEU A 324 -16.21 -3.22 3.04
C LEU A 324 -16.59 -1.80 2.65
N VAL A 325 -15.65 -1.05 2.08
CA VAL A 325 -15.90 0.25 1.44
C VAL A 325 -15.45 0.18 -0.01
N ILE A 326 -16.35 0.49 -0.94
CA ILE A 326 -16.03 0.55 -2.37
C ILE A 326 -16.05 2.02 -2.81
N LEU A 327 -14.94 2.49 -3.38
CA LEU A 327 -14.87 3.80 -4.03
C LEU A 327 -14.94 3.63 -5.54
N ILE A 328 -15.60 4.58 -6.19
CA ILE A 328 -15.66 4.68 -7.66
C ILE A 328 -15.59 6.14 -8.08
N GLY A 329 -14.86 6.42 -9.16
CA GLY A 329 -14.59 7.79 -9.64
C GLY A 329 -13.36 8.43 -9.00
N GLY A 330 -12.90 9.54 -9.57
CA GLY A 330 -11.73 10.29 -9.11
C GLY A 330 -10.40 9.51 -9.16
N VAL A 331 -10.25 8.61 -10.15
CA VAL A 331 -9.04 7.81 -10.37
C VAL A 331 -8.54 8.04 -11.79
N GLY A 332 -7.36 8.64 -11.93
CA GLY A 332 -6.81 9.03 -13.21
C GLY A 332 -5.64 10.03 -13.07
N PRO A 333 -5.17 10.61 -14.17
CA PRO A 333 -4.04 11.55 -14.19
C PRO A 333 -4.44 13.02 -13.95
N LEU A 334 -5.73 13.33 -13.82
CA LEU A 334 -6.20 14.71 -13.68
C LEU A 334 -6.03 15.21 -12.24
N HIS A 335 -5.89 16.51 -12.08
CA HIS A 335 -5.83 17.15 -10.75
C HIS A 335 -7.09 16.90 -9.89
N SER A 336 -8.22 16.57 -10.54
CA SER A 336 -9.48 16.19 -9.89
C SER A 336 -9.49 14.74 -9.42
N ASP A 337 -8.53 13.91 -9.84
CA ASP A 337 -8.46 12.49 -9.47
C ASP A 337 -7.83 12.31 -8.08
N VAL A 338 -8.64 12.59 -7.06
CA VAL A 338 -8.20 12.67 -5.66
C VAL A 338 -8.45 11.40 -4.84
N THR A 339 -9.09 10.38 -5.41
CA THR A 339 -9.59 9.22 -4.66
C THR A 339 -8.48 8.48 -3.91
N VAL A 340 -7.36 8.19 -4.58
CA VAL A 340 -6.22 7.48 -3.99
C VAL A 340 -5.57 8.31 -2.87
N ALA A 341 -5.46 9.63 -3.08
CA ALA A 341 -4.91 10.55 -2.08
C ALA A 341 -5.81 10.68 -0.85
N GLY A 342 -7.14 10.75 -1.05
CA GLY A 342 -8.12 10.77 0.04
C GLY A 342 -8.10 9.49 0.86
N VAL A 343 -7.98 8.33 0.20
CA VAL A 343 -7.80 7.04 0.88
C VAL A 343 -6.49 7.04 1.68
N ALA A 344 -5.37 7.49 1.11
CA ALA A 344 -4.09 7.59 1.84
C ALA A 344 -4.21 8.44 3.10
N LYS A 345 -4.82 9.63 2.97
CA LYS A 345 -5.06 10.55 4.10
C LYS A 345 -5.94 9.93 5.18
N SER A 346 -7.00 9.21 4.81
CA SER A 346 -7.85 8.52 5.80
C SER A 346 -7.06 7.48 6.61
N PHE A 347 -6.03 6.85 6.05
CA PHE A 347 -5.23 5.87 6.78
C PHE A 347 -4.01 6.46 7.49
N ASP A 348 -3.86 7.78 7.47
CA ASP A 348 -2.69 8.50 7.98
C ASP A 348 -1.37 7.97 7.39
N VAL A 349 -1.40 7.67 6.08
CA VAL A 349 -0.23 7.25 5.31
C VAL A 349 0.05 8.23 4.18
N ARG A 350 1.33 8.39 3.84
CA ARG A 350 1.72 9.15 2.65
C ARG A 350 1.47 8.34 1.39
N LEU A 351 1.38 9.04 0.27
CA LEU A 351 1.51 8.42 -1.04
C LEU A 351 2.98 8.15 -1.36
N ALA A 352 3.25 6.98 -1.93
CA ALA A 352 4.57 6.61 -2.42
C ALA A 352 4.45 5.99 -3.83
N PRO A 353 5.46 6.17 -4.70
CA PRO A 353 5.48 5.49 -5.99
C PRO A 353 5.46 3.97 -5.81
N ASP A 354 4.48 3.30 -6.43
CA ASP A 354 4.39 1.84 -6.52
C ASP A 354 4.94 1.39 -7.88
N GLU A 355 6.04 0.65 -7.84
CA GLU A 355 6.76 0.22 -9.04
C GLU A 355 5.94 -0.74 -9.92
N GLU A 356 5.19 -1.65 -9.29
CA GLU A 356 4.42 -2.66 -9.99
C GLU A 356 3.24 -2.02 -10.72
N PHE A 357 2.52 -1.12 -10.05
CA PHE A 357 1.45 -0.35 -10.68
C PHE A 357 1.98 0.52 -11.81
N GLU A 358 3.14 1.18 -11.61
CA GLU A 358 3.78 1.98 -12.65
C GLU A 358 4.11 1.16 -13.90
N GLU A 359 4.56 -0.08 -13.73
CA GLU A 359 4.87 -0.99 -14.85
C GLU A 359 3.60 -1.37 -15.63
N HIS A 360 2.48 -1.66 -14.95
CA HIS A 360 1.20 -1.91 -15.62
C HIS A 360 0.73 -0.67 -16.41
N LEU A 361 0.87 0.53 -15.82
CA LEU A 361 0.52 1.78 -16.50
C LEU A 361 1.37 2.01 -17.76
N ARG A 362 2.62 1.55 -17.80
CA ARG A 362 3.48 1.67 -19.01
C ARG A 362 3.02 0.80 -20.17
N HIS A 363 2.37 -0.32 -19.89
CA HIS A 363 1.86 -1.23 -20.91
C HIS A 363 0.51 -0.79 -21.46
N LEU A 364 -0.14 0.23 -20.86
CA LEU A 364 -1.35 0.83 -21.40
C LEU A 364 -1.05 1.63 -22.68
N ASN A 365 -1.70 1.26 -23.78
CA ASN A 365 -1.63 1.99 -25.03
C ASN A 365 -2.13 3.44 -24.85
N GLY A 366 -1.32 4.42 -25.25
CA GLY A 366 -1.70 5.84 -25.28
C GLY A 366 -1.21 6.70 -24.13
N ILE A 367 -0.61 6.13 -23.08
CA ILE A 367 0.01 6.91 -22.00
C ILE A 367 1.46 7.25 -22.37
N GLN A 368 1.69 8.46 -22.89
CA GLN A 368 3.04 9.03 -22.97
C GLN A 368 3.34 9.77 -21.67
N PHE A 369 4.26 9.23 -20.87
CA PHE A 369 4.70 9.89 -19.64
C PHE A 369 5.53 11.13 -19.98
N THR A 370 4.94 12.31 -19.81
CA THR A 370 5.64 13.59 -19.93
C THR A 370 6.11 14.04 -18.55
N GLY A 371 7.09 13.34 -17.97
CA GLY A 371 7.66 13.70 -16.67
C GLY A 371 8.49 12.60 -16.01
N ASP A 372 9.26 12.97 -14.99
CA ASP A 372 10.11 12.06 -14.22
C ASP A 372 9.33 11.25 -13.14
N ARG A 373 8.08 11.63 -12.86
CA ARG A 373 7.21 10.97 -11.87
C ARG A 373 5.83 10.70 -12.47
N ASN A 374 5.36 9.47 -12.35
CA ASN A 374 4.01 9.08 -12.71
C ASN A 374 3.10 9.25 -11.49
N GLU A 375 2.30 10.32 -11.45
CA GLU A 375 1.40 10.59 -10.33
C GLU A 375 0.32 9.51 -10.16
N MET A 376 -0.10 8.85 -11.24
CA MET A 376 -1.03 7.72 -11.17
C MET A 376 -0.42 6.49 -10.48
N ALA A 377 0.91 6.41 -10.39
CA ALA A 377 1.60 5.34 -9.67
C ALA A 377 1.82 5.65 -8.18
N LEU A 378 1.31 6.79 -7.68
CA LEU A 378 1.40 7.13 -6.27
C LEU A 378 0.27 6.42 -5.51
N LEU A 379 0.61 5.41 -4.71
CA LEU A 379 -0.34 4.61 -3.93
C LEU A 379 -0.12 4.77 -2.41
N PRO A 380 -1.13 4.50 -1.56
CA PRO A 380 -1.01 4.56 -0.11
C PRO A 380 0.08 3.63 0.42
N GLU A 381 1.09 4.20 1.06
CA GLU A 381 2.27 3.45 1.47
C GLU A 381 1.96 2.38 2.54
N GLY A 382 2.52 1.18 2.36
CA GLY A 382 2.52 0.11 3.36
C GLY A 382 1.18 -0.59 3.60
N ILE A 383 0.10 -0.15 2.94
CA ILE A 383 -1.25 -0.73 3.07
C ILE A 383 -1.87 -1.15 1.75
N THR A 384 -1.23 -0.82 0.63
CA THR A 384 -1.75 -1.12 -0.71
C THR A 384 -1.47 -2.58 -1.07
N GLU A 385 -2.52 -3.26 -1.50
CA GLU A 385 -2.52 -4.56 -2.14
C GLU A 385 -3.03 -4.38 -3.58
N LEU A 386 -2.25 -4.84 -4.55
CA LEU A 386 -2.65 -4.82 -5.96
C LEU A 386 -3.28 -6.17 -6.33
N LEU A 387 -4.55 -6.11 -6.71
CA LEU A 387 -5.35 -7.28 -7.06
C LEU A 387 -5.25 -7.52 -8.58
N HIS A 388 -4.42 -8.48 -8.96
CA HIS A 388 -4.11 -8.80 -10.36
C HIS A 388 -5.16 -9.70 -10.99
N HIS A 389 -5.51 -9.43 -12.25
CA HIS A 389 -6.36 -10.32 -13.03
C HIS A 389 -6.05 -10.18 -14.51
N GLU A 390 -5.96 -11.29 -15.25
CA GLU A 390 -5.54 -11.31 -16.66
C GLU A 390 -6.46 -10.48 -17.59
N MET A 391 -7.73 -10.37 -17.21
CA MET A 391 -8.74 -9.60 -17.96
C MET A 391 -8.67 -8.09 -17.69
N LEU A 392 -7.90 -7.64 -16.69
CA LEU A 392 -7.80 -6.23 -16.35
C LEU A 392 -6.48 -5.66 -16.87
N PRO A 393 -6.50 -4.48 -17.52
CA PRO A 393 -5.28 -3.88 -18.05
C PRO A 393 -4.40 -3.28 -16.94
N VAL A 394 -4.99 -2.95 -15.79
CA VAL A 394 -4.31 -2.53 -14.56
C VAL A 394 -4.93 -3.27 -13.38
N PRO A 395 -4.14 -3.63 -12.35
CA PRO A 395 -4.68 -4.29 -11.16
C PRO A 395 -5.60 -3.36 -10.37
N LEU A 396 -6.56 -3.93 -9.63
CA LEU A 396 -7.41 -3.14 -8.74
C LEU A 396 -6.63 -2.78 -7.46
N ILE A 397 -6.91 -1.60 -6.93
CA ILE A 397 -6.24 -1.10 -5.72
C ILE A 397 -7.09 -1.45 -4.51
N LYS A 398 -6.52 -2.19 -3.56
CA LYS A 398 -7.12 -2.51 -2.27
C LYS A 398 -6.26 -1.94 -1.15
N CYS A 399 -6.87 -1.22 -0.23
CA CYS A 399 -6.25 -0.67 0.97
C CYS A 399 -7.02 -1.16 2.19
N ARG A 400 -6.55 -2.25 2.82
CA ARG A 400 -7.29 -2.93 3.90
C ARG A 400 -8.71 -3.33 3.46
N ASN A 401 -9.76 -2.77 4.10
CA ASN A 401 -11.17 -2.99 3.77
C ASN A 401 -11.74 -2.03 2.73
N VAL A 402 -10.88 -1.26 2.05
CA VAL A 402 -11.25 -0.30 1.02
C VAL A 402 -10.82 -0.83 -0.34
N ILE A 403 -11.74 -0.89 -1.31
CA ILE A 403 -11.46 -1.25 -2.71
C ILE A 403 -11.76 -0.04 -3.58
N ILE A 404 -10.84 0.30 -4.49
CA ILE A 404 -10.98 1.39 -5.43
C ILE A 404 -11.23 0.81 -6.83
N LEU A 405 -12.36 1.18 -7.43
CA LEU A 405 -12.73 0.83 -8.80
C LEU A 405 -12.48 2.01 -9.73
N SER A 406 -11.79 1.74 -10.84
CA SER A 406 -11.48 2.75 -11.87
C SER A 406 -12.50 2.76 -13.02
N ALA A 407 -13.61 2.04 -12.88
CA ALA A 407 -14.62 1.92 -13.93
C ALA A 407 -15.30 3.27 -14.24
N THR A 408 -15.30 3.65 -15.52
CA THR A 408 -15.94 4.87 -16.04
C THR A 408 -17.34 4.59 -16.59
N ASN A 409 -17.64 3.34 -16.92
CA ASN A 409 -18.91 2.91 -17.49
C ASN A 409 -19.34 1.54 -16.95
N ILE A 410 -20.57 1.12 -17.30
CA ILE A 410 -21.17 -0.14 -16.81
C ILE A 410 -20.42 -1.38 -17.31
N GLU A 411 -19.86 -1.36 -18.51
CA GLU A 411 -19.12 -2.49 -19.07
C GLU A 411 -17.82 -2.72 -18.30
N GLU A 412 -17.04 -1.66 -18.06
CA GLU A 412 -15.85 -1.69 -17.22
C GLU A 412 -16.17 -2.11 -15.78
N LEU A 413 -17.27 -1.61 -15.22
CA LEU A 413 -17.72 -2.00 -13.88
C LEU A 413 -18.05 -3.49 -13.82
N ASN A 414 -18.73 -4.02 -14.84
CA ASN A 414 -19.06 -5.43 -14.92
C ASN A 414 -17.80 -6.30 -15.02
N ALA A 415 -16.82 -5.89 -15.83
CA ALA A 415 -15.54 -6.57 -15.96
C ALA A 415 -14.78 -6.58 -14.62
N GLN A 416 -14.59 -5.42 -14.00
CA GLN A 416 -13.90 -5.30 -12.71
C GLN A 416 -14.60 -6.10 -11.60
N TRP A 417 -15.94 -6.05 -11.56
CA TRP A 417 -16.72 -6.84 -10.60
C TRP A 417 -16.57 -8.35 -10.81
N GLY A 418 -16.60 -8.82 -12.06
CA GLY A 418 -16.39 -10.23 -12.37
C GLY A 418 -15.03 -10.73 -11.88
N CYS A 419 -13.97 -9.96 -12.19
CA CYS A 419 -12.62 -10.26 -11.74
C CYS A 419 -12.53 -10.30 -10.21
N LEU A 420 -13.18 -9.37 -9.51
CA LEU A 420 -13.21 -9.36 -8.05
C LEU A 420 -13.82 -10.61 -7.42
N LEU A 421 -14.82 -11.23 -8.06
CA LEU A 421 -15.44 -12.46 -7.54
C LEU A 421 -14.54 -13.69 -7.71
N GLU A 422 -13.67 -13.70 -8.71
CA GLU A 422 -12.76 -14.82 -8.99
C GLU A 422 -11.49 -14.78 -8.13
N LEU A 423 -11.16 -13.61 -7.57
CA LEU A 423 -9.91 -13.42 -6.86
C LEU A 423 -9.96 -13.96 -5.42
N PRO A 424 -9.06 -14.90 -5.05
CA PRO A 424 -9.05 -15.53 -3.73
C PRO A 424 -8.63 -14.57 -2.60
N GLU A 425 -7.96 -13.47 -2.94
CA GLU A 425 -7.43 -12.48 -2.00
C GLU A 425 -8.40 -11.32 -1.70
N THR A 426 -9.63 -11.39 -2.24
CA THR A 426 -10.64 -10.35 -2.02
C THR A 426 -11.38 -10.52 -0.71
N LEU A 427 -11.93 -9.41 -0.22
CA LEU A 427 -12.85 -9.41 0.94
C LEU A 427 -14.27 -9.79 0.56
N LEU A 428 -14.55 -10.04 -0.73
CA LEU A 428 -15.89 -10.29 -1.26
C LEU A 428 -16.31 -11.75 -1.04
N ILE A 429 -16.83 -12.02 0.14
CA ILE A 429 -17.38 -13.33 0.50
C ILE A 429 -18.74 -13.50 -0.18
N GLN A 430 -18.90 -14.58 -0.94
CA GLN A 430 -20.19 -14.94 -1.54
C GLN A 430 -21.09 -15.58 -0.48
N LEU A 431 -22.12 -14.83 -0.06
CA LEU A 431 -23.14 -15.27 0.91
C LEU A 431 -24.45 -15.63 0.19
N SER A 432 -25.42 -16.15 0.95
CA SER A 432 -26.78 -16.35 0.44
C SER A 432 -27.36 -15.02 -0.06
N PRO A 433 -27.85 -14.95 -1.32
CA PRO A 433 -28.37 -13.73 -1.92
C PRO A 433 -29.59 -13.21 -1.17
N PHE A 434 -29.85 -11.91 -1.31
CA PHE A 434 -31.16 -11.37 -0.94
C PHE A 434 -32.19 -11.78 -2.00
N ILE A 435 -33.35 -12.22 -1.53
CA ILE A 435 -34.51 -12.58 -2.33
C ILE A 435 -35.55 -11.49 -2.11
N SER A 436 -36.30 -11.13 -3.15
CA SER A 436 -37.38 -10.16 -3.07
C SER A 436 -38.69 -10.71 -3.63
N LYS A 437 -39.80 -10.32 -2.99
CA LYS A 437 -41.16 -10.55 -3.44
C LYS A 437 -41.91 -9.23 -3.43
N HIS A 438 -42.74 -8.97 -4.43
CA HIS A 438 -43.45 -7.70 -4.56
C HIS A 438 -44.94 -7.91 -4.78
N LEU A 439 -45.75 -7.18 -4.02
CA LEU A 439 -47.21 -7.16 -4.15
C LEU A 439 -47.67 -5.78 -4.60
N SER A 440 -48.58 -5.71 -5.56
CA SER A 440 -49.25 -4.52 -6.03
C SER A 440 -50.67 -4.44 -5.47
N THR A 441 -51.07 -3.26 -4.99
CA THR A 441 -52.43 -3.01 -4.48
C THR A 441 -52.91 -1.60 -4.79
N LEU A 442 -54.23 -1.43 -4.81
CA LEU A 442 -54.91 -0.13 -4.93
C LEU A 442 -55.27 0.48 -3.56
N ILE A 443 -55.03 -0.23 -2.45
CA ILE A 443 -55.23 0.29 -1.10
C ILE A 443 -54.42 1.57 -0.90
N THR A 444 -54.97 2.53 -0.14
CA THR A 444 -54.28 3.79 0.19
C THR A 444 -53.19 3.61 1.25
N ASP A 445 -52.20 4.52 1.28
CA ASP A 445 -51.08 4.43 2.23
C ASP A 445 -51.57 4.46 3.70
N MET A 446 -52.63 5.24 3.97
CA MET A 446 -53.22 5.37 5.31
C MET A 446 -53.84 4.05 5.77
N GLU A 447 -54.59 3.39 4.91
CA GLU A 447 -55.29 2.13 5.22
C GLU A 447 -54.31 0.99 5.51
N ILE A 448 -53.17 0.95 4.82
CA ILE A 448 -52.21 -0.15 4.95
C ILE A 448 -51.11 0.09 5.99
N SER A 449 -50.88 1.35 6.37
CA SER A 449 -49.79 1.77 7.27
C SER A 449 -49.68 0.94 8.55
N THR A 450 -50.78 0.82 9.30
CA THR A 450 -50.84 0.07 10.57
C THR A 450 -50.51 -1.41 10.37
N SER A 451 -51.02 -2.01 9.30
CA SER A 451 -50.77 -3.41 8.96
C SER A 451 -49.29 -3.65 8.63
N LEU A 452 -48.67 -2.77 7.85
CA LEU A 452 -47.24 -2.85 7.54
C LEU A 452 -46.38 -2.65 8.80
N GLN A 453 -46.72 -1.70 9.67
CA GLN A 453 -45.99 -1.46 10.91
C GLN A 453 -46.02 -2.70 11.82
N ASN A 454 -47.19 -3.31 12.00
CA ASN A 454 -47.35 -4.54 12.76
C ASN A 454 -46.62 -5.73 12.11
N LEU A 455 -46.52 -5.74 10.78
CA LEU A 455 -45.80 -6.78 10.05
C LEU A 455 -44.27 -6.64 10.24
N CYS A 456 -43.73 -5.43 10.15
CA CYS A 456 -42.31 -5.15 10.43
C CYS A 456 -41.89 -5.61 11.83
N LEU A 457 -42.76 -5.46 12.83
CA LEU A 457 -42.50 -5.91 14.20
C LEU A 457 -42.46 -7.45 14.32
N ARG A 458 -43.27 -8.17 13.53
CA ARG A 458 -43.36 -9.64 13.55
C ARG A 458 -42.28 -10.32 12.69
N PHE A 459 -41.80 -9.64 11.66
CA PHE A 459 -40.79 -10.12 10.73
C PHE A 459 -39.57 -9.17 10.67
N PRO A 460 -38.80 -9.01 11.78
CA PRO A 460 -37.70 -8.04 11.86
C PRO A 460 -36.49 -8.35 10.95
N ASP A 461 -36.43 -9.57 10.41
CA ASP A 461 -35.44 -10.07 9.46
C ASP A 461 -35.85 -9.89 7.99
N VAL A 462 -37.10 -9.49 7.73
CA VAL A 462 -37.61 -9.16 6.39
C VAL A 462 -37.78 -7.65 6.29
N CYS A 463 -37.10 -7.03 5.35
CA CYS A 463 -37.30 -5.62 5.02
C CYS A 463 -38.61 -5.49 4.24
N ILE A 464 -39.60 -4.84 4.87
CA ILE A 464 -40.92 -4.61 4.30
C ILE A 464 -41.07 -3.11 4.04
N ALA A 465 -41.28 -2.73 2.78
CA ALA A 465 -41.41 -1.33 2.39
C ALA A 465 -42.45 -1.14 1.29
N GLY A 466 -43.25 -0.08 1.38
CA GLY A 466 -44.20 0.32 0.34
C GLY A 466 -43.69 1.51 -0.47
N HIS A 467 -43.87 1.50 -1.78
CA HIS A 467 -43.59 2.64 -2.66
C HIS A 467 -44.58 2.71 -3.82
N ARG A 468 -44.82 3.91 -4.35
CA ARG A 468 -45.63 4.13 -5.56
C ARG A 468 -44.78 4.76 -6.65
N LYS A 469 -44.95 4.31 -7.90
CA LYS A 469 -44.34 4.99 -9.07
C LYS A 469 -44.95 6.38 -9.30
N SER A 470 -46.23 6.57 -8.97
CA SER A 470 -46.93 7.86 -9.01
C SER A 470 -47.97 7.94 -7.89
N ARG A 471 -48.36 9.15 -7.47
CA ARG A 471 -49.36 9.32 -6.38
C ARG A 471 -50.71 8.67 -6.67
N GLU A 472 -51.08 8.57 -7.94
CA GLU A 472 -52.33 7.95 -8.40
C GLU A 472 -52.16 6.47 -8.80
N GLY A 473 -50.92 5.98 -8.85
CA GLY A 473 -50.62 4.61 -9.24
C GLY A 473 -50.74 3.61 -8.09
N PRO A 474 -50.66 2.30 -8.39
CA PRO A 474 -50.72 1.25 -7.38
C PRO A 474 -49.55 1.33 -6.39
N LEU A 475 -49.80 0.92 -5.15
CA LEU A 475 -48.77 0.73 -4.14
C LEU A 475 -48.08 -0.62 -4.35
N ILE A 476 -46.77 -0.57 -4.46
CA ILE A 476 -45.90 -1.75 -4.54
C ILE A 476 -45.27 -1.97 -3.17
N ILE A 477 -45.57 -3.12 -2.58
CA ILE A 477 -45.05 -3.56 -1.29
C ILE A 477 -43.97 -4.59 -1.55
N SER A 478 -42.74 -4.25 -1.17
CA SER A 478 -41.56 -5.08 -1.34
C SER A 478 -41.23 -5.78 -0.03
N PHE A 479 -41.03 -7.09 -0.12
CA PHE A 479 -40.52 -7.95 0.94
C PHE A 479 -39.13 -8.42 0.54
N VAL A 480 -38.10 -8.04 1.28
CA VAL A 480 -36.70 -8.37 0.94
C VAL A 480 -36.02 -9.02 2.13
N GLY A 481 -35.41 -10.19 1.93
CA GLY A 481 -34.77 -10.95 3.00
C GLY A 481 -33.89 -12.07 2.47
N LYS A 482 -33.27 -12.84 3.36
CA LYS A 482 -32.44 -14.02 3.00
C LYS A 482 -33.20 -15.34 3.05
N ASP A 483 -34.32 -15.39 3.75
CA ASP A 483 -35.15 -16.58 3.93
C ASP A 483 -36.47 -16.45 3.17
N ILE A 484 -36.64 -17.25 2.12
CA ILE A 484 -37.84 -17.27 1.29
C ILE A 484 -39.09 -17.68 2.06
N ALA A 485 -38.98 -18.58 3.04
CA ALA A 485 -40.12 -19.02 3.84
C ALA A 485 -40.62 -17.89 4.75
N ARG A 486 -39.70 -17.08 5.29
CA ARG A 486 -40.05 -15.87 6.06
C ARG A 486 -40.70 -14.81 5.20
N ILE A 487 -40.20 -14.60 3.97
CA ILE A 487 -40.79 -13.67 3.00
C ILE A 487 -42.22 -14.10 2.62
N GLU A 488 -42.42 -15.37 2.30
CA GLU A 488 -43.75 -15.91 1.97
C GLU A 488 -44.71 -15.81 3.15
N ALA A 489 -44.26 -16.14 4.36
CA ALA A 489 -45.05 -16.00 5.57
C ALA A 489 -45.48 -14.54 5.81
N ALA A 490 -44.58 -13.57 5.62
CA ALA A 490 -44.90 -12.15 5.76
C ALA A 490 -45.89 -11.66 4.70
N SER A 491 -45.70 -12.08 3.44
CA SER A 491 -46.59 -11.76 2.31
C SER A 491 -48.00 -12.32 2.52
N LEU A 492 -48.11 -13.57 2.97
CA LEU A 492 -49.39 -14.22 3.27
C LEU A 492 -50.09 -13.56 4.46
N ASP A 493 -49.36 -13.28 5.53
CA ASP A 493 -49.91 -12.62 6.72
C ASP A 493 -50.44 -11.22 6.39
N LEU A 494 -49.75 -10.45 5.55
CA LEU A 494 -50.28 -9.18 5.05
C LEU A 494 -51.61 -9.39 4.31
N SER A 495 -51.63 -10.36 3.38
CA SER A 495 -52.79 -10.59 2.51
C SER A 495 -54.03 -11.05 3.27
N GLN A 496 -53.85 -11.84 4.35
CA GLN A 496 -54.94 -12.33 5.20
C GLN A 496 -55.69 -11.23 5.96
N ASN A 497 -55.07 -10.06 6.15
CA ASN A 497 -55.69 -8.92 6.83
C ASN A 497 -56.65 -8.14 5.91
N PHE A 498 -56.77 -8.52 4.63
CA PHE A 498 -57.60 -7.84 3.63
C PHE A 498 -58.46 -8.84 2.85
N LYS A 499 -59.38 -8.33 2.02
CA LYS A 499 -60.26 -9.18 1.19
C LYS A 499 -59.46 -9.87 0.08
N ASP A 500 -59.87 -11.08 -0.29
CA ASP A 500 -59.26 -11.81 -1.41
C ASP A 500 -59.24 -10.97 -2.70
N GLY A 501 -58.11 -11.03 -3.43
CA GLY A 501 -57.89 -10.28 -4.66
C GLY A 501 -57.41 -8.84 -4.49
N THR A 502 -57.17 -8.40 -3.25
CA THR A 502 -56.71 -7.03 -2.95
C THR A 502 -55.22 -6.82 -3.28
N PHE A 503 -54.43 -7.89 -3.29
CA PHE A 503 -53.02 -7.88 -3.66
C PHE A 503 -52.80 -8.74 -4.90
N THR A 504 -51.94 -8.27 -5.79
CA THR A 504 -51.50 -8.99 -6.99
C THR A 504 -49.98 -9.07 -7.00
N GLU A 505 -49.42 -10.25 -7.21
CA GLU A 505 -47.96 -10.40 -7.30
C GLU A 505 -47.45 -9.73 -8.58
N THR A 506 -46.36 -8.97 -8.45
CA THR A 506 -45.73 -8.25 -9.57
C THR A 506 -44.22 -8.48 -9.54
N ASN A 507 -43.60 -8.46 -10.72
CA ASN A 507 -42.16 -8.32 -10.80
C ASN A 507 -41.81 -6.84 -10.62
N CYS A 508 -40.73 -6.56 -9.87
CA CYS A 508 -40.20 -5.21 -9.79
C CYS A 508 -39.33 -4.97 -11.03
N GLU A 509 -39.75 -4.05 -11.89
CA GLU A 509 -38.90 -3.48 -12.96
C GLU A 509 -37.98 -2.39 -12.41
#